data_AF-A0A9W7H5F0-F1
#
_entry.id   AF-A0A9W7H5F0-F1
#
_cell.length_a   1.000
_cell.length_b   1.000
_cell.length_c   1.000
_cell.angle_alpha   90.00
_cell.angle_beta   90.00
_cell.angle_gamma   90.00
#
_symmetry.space_group_name_H-M   'P 1'
#
loop_
_entity.id
_entity.type
_entity.pdbx_description
1 polymer ?
#
loop_
_entity_poly.entity_id
_entity_poly.type
_entity_poly.pdbx_seq_one_letter_code
_entity_poly.pdbx_strand_id
1 'polypeptide(L)'
;MGESIDLIKYVDTNFEGPSLLPNDADKKKFFEELLSRIDQFAGLVFTTFRGDLTTEAGTAFDRLEHALTKYDGPFLLGDEFSLADITFIPLVERFQIYLSEVFKYDITAGRPKVAAWIEAVNKIDAYKQTKKADPKEIVTLYKMMFSAKQ
;
A
#
# COMPACT_ATOMS: atom_id res chain seq x y z
N MET A 1 6.66 -22.32 -3.47
CA MET A 1 5.85 -21.09 -3.41
C MET A 1 6.82 -19.93 -3.19
N GLY A 2 6.89 -18.96 -4.09
CA GLY A 2 7.89 -17.87 -4.05
C GLY A 2 7.30 -16.46 -4.11
N GLU A 3 6.03 -16.32 -4.52
CA GLU A 3 5.35 -15.04 -4.65
C GLU A 3 4.71 -14.60 -3.33
N SER A 4 4.91 -13.33 -2.97
CA SER A 4 4.48 -12.79 -1.66
C SER A 4 2.96 -12.89 -1.43
N ILE A 5 2.16 -12.69 -2.47
CA ILE A 5 0.70 -12.78 -2.42
C ILE A 5 0.26 -14.23 -2.15
N ASP A 6 0.88 -15.20 -2.82
CA ASP A 6 0.60 -16.62 -2.57
C ASP A 6 0.97 -17.02 -1.14
N LEU A 7 2.08 -16.48 -0.62
CA LEU A 7 2.52 -16.74 0.75
C LEU A 7 1.53 -16.19 1.79
N ILE A 8 1.04 -14.95 1.65
CA ILE A 8 0.08 -14.40 2.64
C ILE A 8 -1.26 -15.14 2.58
N LYS A 9 -1.71 -15.57 1.39
CA LYS A 9 -2.91 -16.41 1.23
C LYS A 9 -2.70 -17.80 1.86
N TYR A 10 -1.52 -18.38 1.66
CA TYR A 10 -1.16 -19.67 2.24
C TYR A 10 -1.13 -19.60 3.77
N VAL A 11 -0.52 -18.56 4.34
CA VAL A 11 -0.50 -18.34 5.80
C VAL A 11 -1.92 -18.25 6.36
N ASP A 12 -2.77 -17.40 5.79
CA ASP A 12 -4.16 -17.21 6.24
C ASP A 12 -5.00 -18.50 6.14
N THR A 13 -4.70 -19.37 5.18
CA THR A 13 -5.47 -20.61 4.94
C THR A 13 -4.95 -21.82 5.74
N ASN A 14 -3.66 -21.87 6.05
CA ASN A 14 -3.00 -23.10 6.54
C ASN A 14 -2.47 -23.01 7.97
N PHE A 15 -2.51 -21.83 8.60
CA PHE A 15 -2.07 -21.64 9.98
C PHE A 15 -3.22 -21.20 10.86
N GLU A 16 -3.15 -21.55 12.15
CA GLU A 16 -4.12 -21.09 13.14
C GLU A 16 -3.97 -19.58 13.40
N GLY A 17 -5.08 -18.90 13.68
CA GLY A 17 -5.10 -17.47 13.97
C GLY A 17 -6.41 -16.79 13.55
N PRO A 18 -6.55 -15.48 13.82
CA PRO A 18 -7.64 -14.70 13.25
C PRO A 18 -7.51 -14.67 11.73
N SER A 19 -8.62 -14.90 11.02
CA SER A 19 -8.62 -14.82 9.56
C SER A 19 -8.45 -13.38 9.10
N LEU A 20 -7.62 -13.19 8.08
CA LEU A 20 -7.28 -11.91 7.47
C LEU A 20 -8.04 -11.68 6.16
N LEU A 21 -8.92 -12.59 5.76
CA LEU A 21 -9.77 -12.42 4.59
C LEU A 21 -11.25 -12.63 4.98
N PRO A 22 -12.11 -11.60 4.87
CA PRO A 22 -13.53 -11.73 5.20
C PRO A 22 -14.20 -12.85 4.40
N ASN A 23 -15.16 -13.55 5.02
CA ASN A 23 -15.88 -14.65 4.34
C ASN A 23 -16.85 -14.17 3.26
N ASP A 24 -17.21 -12.89 3.27
CA ASP A 24 -18.08 -12.24 2.31
C ASP A 24 -17.56 -12.37 0.86
N ALA A 25 -18.42 -12.84 -0.04
CA ALA A 25 -18.05 -13.13 -1.42
C ALA A 25 -17.70 -11.87 -2.22
N ASP A 26 -18.38 -10.75 -1.98
CA ASP A 26 -18.12 -9.47 -2.67
C ASP A 26 -16.82 -8.85 -2.19
N LYS A 27 -16.50 -8.97 -0.89
CA LYS A 27 -15.19 -8.57 -0.34
C LYS A 27 -14.05 -9.44 -0.87
N LYS A 28 -14.23 -10.76 -0.98
CA LYS A 28 -13.25 -11.67 -1.61
C LYS A 28 -13.01 -11.32 -3.07
N LYS A 29 -14.08 -11.05 -3.83
CA LYS A 29 -13.96 -10.60 -5.22
C LYS A 29 -13.22 -9.28 -5.33
N PHE A 30 -13.56 -8.31 -4.47
CA PHE A 30 -12.87 -7.02 -4.47
C PHE A 30 -11.39 -7.14 -4.07
N PHE A 31 -11.05 -8.05 -3.16
CA PHE A 31 -9.66 -8.36 -2.85
C PHE A 31 -8.89 -8.82 -4.09
N GLU A 32 -9.43 -9.76 -4.88
CA GLU A 32 -8.78 -10.19 -6.13
C GLU A 32 -8.67 -9.03 -7.15
N GLU A 33 -9.67 -8.15 -7.23
CA GLU A 33 -9.60 -6.94 -8.07
C GLU A 33 -8.52 -5.94 -7.62
N LEU A 34 -8.28 -5.82 -6.30
CA LEU A 34 -7.21 -5.00 -5.74
C LEU A 34 -5.84 -5.61 -6.05
N LEU A 35 -5.70 -6.93 -5.88
CA LEU A 35 -4.47 -7.66 -6.19
C LEU A 35 -4.09 -7.52 -7.66
N SER A 36 -5.05 -7.61 -8.58
CA SER A 36 -4.76 -7.45 -10.02
C SER A 36 -4.29 -6.05 -10.40
N ARG A 37 -4.40 -5.06 -9.51
CA ARG A 37 -4.06 -3.65 -9.75
C ARG A 37 -2.80 -3.19 -9.02
N ILE A 38 -2.22 -4.01 -8.15
CA ILE A 38 -1.10 -3.57 -7.31
C ILE A 38 0.15 -3.23 -8.13
N ASP A 39 0.46 -4.01 -9.15
CA ASP A 39 1.60 -3.75 -10.04
C ASP A 39 1.42 -2.45 -10.81
N GLN A 40 0.18 -2.16 -11.22
CA GLN A 40 -0.15 -0.89 -11.87
C GLN A 40 -0.01 0.28 -10.89
N PHE A 41 -0.50 0.13 -9.66
CA PHE A 41 -0.34 1.14 -8.60
C PHE A 41 1.14 1.45 -8.36
N ALA A 42 1.97 0.43 -8.14
CA ALA A 42 3.40 0.59 -7.94
C ALA A 42 4.09 1.19 -9.18
N GLY A 43 3.72 0.73 -10.38
CA GLY A 43 4.25 1.20 -11.65
C GLY A 43 4.06 2.69 -11.86
N LEU A 44 2.86 3.21 -11.59
CA LEU A 44 2.55 4.65 -11.69
C LEU A 44 3.44 5.50 -10.76
N VAL A 45 3.61 5.06 -9.52
CA VAL A 45 4.48 5.76 -8.56
C VAL A 45 5.95 5.69 -9.00
N PHE A 46 6.41 4.55 -9.49
CA PHE A 46 7.78 4.42 -10.00
C PHE A 46 8.04 5.23 -11.28
N THR A 47 7.04 5.45 -12.12
CA THR A 47 7.16 6.41 -13.25
C THR A 47 7.43 7.83 -12.75
N THR A 48 6.78 8.25 -11.65
CA THR A 48 7.11 9.53 -11.00
C THR A 48 8.55 9.53 -10.50
N PHE A 49 9.03 8.43 -9.91
CA PHE A 49 10.40 8.35 -9.37
C PHE A 49 11.48 8.46 -10.45
N ARG A 50 11.17 8.05 -11.69
CA ARG A 50 12.08 8.20 -12.85
C ARG A 50 12.16 9.64 -13.38
N GLY A 51 11.33 10.54 -12.87
CA GLY A 51 11.28 11.94 -13.31
C GLY A 51 10.47 12.16 -14.58
N ASP A 52 9.77 11.13 -15.06
CA ASP A 52 9.04 11.20 -16.33
C ASP A 52 7.80 12.10 -16.24
N LEU A 53 7.04 12.03 -15.13
CA LEU A 53 5.82 12.83 -14.88
C LEU A 53 5.49 12.92 -13.38
N THR A 54 5.33 14.13 -12.81
CA THR A 54 4.96 14.34 -11.39
C THR A 54 3.49 14.03 -11.06
N THR A 55 2.66 13.74 -12.07
CA THR A 55 1.21 13.52 -11.92
C THR A 55 0.83 12.06 -11.67
N GLU A 56 1.68 11.09 -12.01
CA GLU A 56 1.30 9.66 -11.99
C GLU A 56 1.17 9.10 -10.56
N ALA A 57 2.00 9.58 -9.62
CA ALA A 57 1.81 9.28 -8.21
C ALA A 57 0.43 9.77 -7.73
N GLY A 58 -0.01 10.95 -8.18
CA GLY A 58 -1.36 11.46 -7.92
C GLY A 58 -2.43 10.50 -8.39
N THR A 59 -2.37 10.08 -9.67
CA THR A 59 -3.28 9.09 -10.24
C THR A 59 -3.32 7.78 -9.45
N ALA A 60 -2.16 7.30 -8.99
CA ALA A 60 -2.08 6.08 -8.19
C ALA A 60 -2.81 6.21 -6.85
N PHE A 61 -2.57 7.31 -6.14
CA PHE A 61 -3.20 7.56 -4.83
C PHE A 61 -4.67 7.95 -4.95
N ASP A 62 -5.11 8.59 -6.04
CA ASP A 62 -6.54 8.85 -6.30
C ASP A 62 -7.31 7.54 -6.49
N ARG A 63 -6.70 6.54 -7.12
CA ARG A 63 -7.29 5.20 -7.26
C ARG A 63 -7.36 4.48 -5.92
N LEU A 64 -6.33 4.61 -5.06
CA LEU A 64 -6.36 4.04 -3.72
C LEU A 64 -7.43 4.74 -2.85
N GLU A 65 -7.52 6.07 -2.91
CA GLU A 65 -8.57 6.85 -2.25
C GLU A 65 -9.95 6.36 -2.67
N HIS A 66 -10.19 6.20 -3.97
CA HIS A 66 -11.47 5.68 -4.47
C HIS A 66 -11.74 4.25 -3.98
N ALA A 67 -10.74 3.37 -3.98
CA ALA A 67 -10.89 2.00 -3.50
C ALA A 67 -11.33 1.96 -2.02
N LEU A 68 -10.78 2.84 -1.17
CA LEU A 68 -11.13 2.97 0.24
C LEU A 68 -12.54 3.55 0.49
N THR A 69 -13.26 3.99 -0.56
CA THR A 69 -14.66 4.41 -0.43
C THR A 69 -15.66 3.27 -0.62
N LYS A 70 -15.22 2.08 -1.06
CA LYS A 70 -16.13 0.99 -1.44
C LYS A 70 -16.91 0.41 -0.27
N TYR A 71 -16.29 0.34 0.90
CA TYR A 71 -16.89 -0.19 2.12
C TYR A 71 -16.76 0.83 3.25
N ASP A 72 -17.71 0.81 4.19
CA ASP A 72 -17.59 1.55 5.43
C ASP A 72 -16.47 0.96 6.29
N GLY A 73 -15.81 1.83 7.04
CA GLY A 73 -14.62 1.50 7.84
C GLY A 73 -13.34 2.13 7.32
N PRO A 74 -12.22 1.97 8.05
CA PRO A 74 -10.95 2.60 7.68
C PRO A 74 -10.07 1.71 6.78
N PHE A 75 -10.40 0.44 6.56
CA PHE A 75 -9.59 -0.53 5.80
C PHE A 75 -10.17 -0.85 4.42
N LEU A 76 -9.36 -1.44 3.53
CA LEU A 76 -9.71 -1.69 2.13
C LEU A 76 -10.93 -2.62 1.96
N LEU A 77 -11.14 -3.55 2.91
CA LEU A 77 -12.30 -4.44 2.96
C LEU A 77 -13.29 -4.07 4.07
N GLY A 78 -13.24 -2.82 4.55
CA GLY A 78 -14.18 -2.25 5.50
C GLY A 78 -13.61 -2.04 6.91
N ASP A 79 -14.29 -2.56 7.94
CA ASP A 79 -13.94 -2.29 9.35
C ASP A 79 -12.75 -3.09 9.88
N GLU A 80 -12.42 -4.22 9.26
CA GLU A 80 -11.38 -5.14 9.73
C GLU A 80 -10.13 -5.09 8.85
N PHE A 81 -8.97 -5.09 9.49
CA PHE A 81 -7.68 -5.17 8.81
C PHE A 81 -7.54 -6.53 8.12
N SER A 82 -7.09 -6.51 6.86
CA SER A 82 -7.15 -7.68 5.99
C SER A 82 -5.90 -7.88 5.15
N LEU A 83 -5.86 -9.00 4.41
CA LEU A 83 -4.83 -9.27 3.40
C LEU A 83 -4.75 -8.14 2.36
N ALA A 84 -5.85 -7.47 2.04
CA ALA A 84 -5.83 -6.33 1.12
C ALA A 84 -4.92 -5.21 1.66
N ASP A 85 -5.06 -4.87 2.94
CA ASP A 85 -4.27 -3.83 3.58
C ASP A 85 -2.79 -4.23 3.69
N ILE A 86 -2.53 -5.49 4.08
CA ILE A 86 -1.19 -6.08 4.16
C ILE A 86 -0.45 -6.00 2.82
N THR A 87 -1.17 -6.17 1.71
CA THR A 87 -0.57 -6.15 0.38
C THR A 87 -0.16 -4.73 -0.02
N PHE A 88 -0.95 -3.70 0.34
CA PHE A 88 -0.70 -2.32 -0.07
C PHE A 88 0.20 -1.54 0.89
N ILE A 89 0.06 -1.70 2.21
CA ILE A 89 0.71 -0.82 3.18
C ILE A 89 2.25 -0.78 3.07
N PRO A 90 2.98 -1.88 2.78
CA PRO A 90 4.43 -1.81 2.68
C PRO A 90 4.88 -0.91 1.53
N LEU A 91 4.14 -0.88 0.42
CA LEU A 91 4.42 0.00 -0.71
C LEU A 91 4.09 1.45 -0.35
N VAL A 92 2.90 1.70 0.20
CA VAL A 92 2.46 3.05 0.56
C VAL A 92 3.39 3.69 1.59
N GLU A 93 3.82 2.95 2.61
CA GLU A 93 4.78 3.42 3.61
C GLU A 93 6.06 3.94 2.95
N ARG A 94 6.65 3.15 2.05
CA ARG A 94 7.90 3.48 1.37
C ARG A 94 7.72 4.64 0.38
N PHE A 95 6.61 4.66 -0.34
CA PHE A 95 6.28 5.71 -1.29
C PHE A 95 6.02 7.04 -0.60
N GLN A 96 5.30 7.04 0.52
CA GLN A 96 5.06 8.23 1.33
C GLN A 96 6.36 8.89 1.75
N ILE A 97 7.31 8.12 2.29
CA ILE A 97 8.61 8.61 2.72
C ILE A 97 9.35 9.26 1.53
N TYR A 98 9.44 8.56 0.41
CA TYR A 98 10.24 9.04 -0.72
C TYR A 98 9.62 10.23 -1.44
N LEU A 99 8.30 10.21 -1.68
CA LEU A 99 7.56 11.30 -2.30
C LEU A 99 7.63 12.58 -1.44
N SER A 100 7.48 12.44 -0.12
CA SER A 100 7.64 13.56 0.80
C SER A 100 9.05 14.13 0.78
N GLU A 101 10.08 13.28 0.92
CA GLU A 101 11.46 13.74 1.07
C GLU A 101 12.06 14.31 -0.21
N VAL A 102 11.82 13.67 -1.36
CA VAL A 102 12.46 14.01 -2.64
C VAL A 102 11.59 14.89 -3.51
N PHE A 103 10.28 14.60 -3.59
CA PHE A 103 9.36 15.31 -4.48
C PHE A 103 8.54 16.39 -3.77
N LYS A 104 8.65 16.50 -2.43
CA LYS A 104 7.84 17.41 -1.60
C LYS A 104 6.34 17.20 -1.84
N TYR A 105 5.95 15.94 -2.10
CA TYR A 105 4.60 15.56 -2.44
C TYR A 105 3.93 14.83 -1.27
N ASP A 106 2.84 15.41 -0.77
CA ASP A 106 2.00 14.81 0.27
C ASP A 106 0.91 13.93 -0.36
N ILE A 107 1.01 12.62 -0.14
CA ILE A 107 0.06 11.64 -0.67
C ILE A 107 -1.33 11.76 -0.03
N THR A 108 -1.45 12.39 1.14
CA THR A 108 -2.70 12.52 1.91
C THR A 108 -3.48 13.79 1.57
N ALA A 109 -2.84 14.78 0.94
CA ALA A 109 -3.48 16.02 0.53
C ALA A 109 -4.63 15.74 -0.46
N GLY A 110 -5.86 16.10 -0.08
CA GLY A 110 -7.07 15.82 -0.85
C GLY A 110 -7.55 14.37 -0.81
N ARG A 111 -6.93 13.51 0.02
CA ARG A 111 -7.21 12.06 0.10
C ARG A 111 -7.48 11.63 1.56
N PRO A 112 -8.62 12.06 2.14
CA PRO A 112 -8.93 11.81 3.54
C PRO A 112 -9.05 10.31 3.88
N LYS A 113 -9.50 9.44 2.96
CA LYS A 113 -9.58 8.00 3.22
C LYS A 113 -8.20 7.36 3.28
N VAL A 114 -7.28 7.74 2.39
CA VAL A 114 -5.87 7.33 2.46
C VAL A 114 -5.24 7.78 3.79
N ALA A 115 -5.50 9.02 4.21
CA ALA A 115 -5.01 9.53 5.49
C ALA A 115 -5.52 8.69 6.68
N ALA A 116 -6.84 8.45 6.73
CA ALA A 116 -7.47 7.66 7.78
C ALA A 116 -6.98 6.20 7.78
N TRP A 117 -6.81 5.60 6.59
CA TRP A 117 -6.29 4.24 6.44
C TRP A 117 -4.85 4.12 6.95
N ILE A 118 -3.96 5.06 6.57
CA ILE A 118 -2.58 5.10 7.09
C ILE A 118 -2.59 5.25 8.62
N GLU A 119 -3.44 6.10 9.18
CA GLU A 119 -3.57 6.26 10.64
C GLU A 119 -4.03 4.96 11.31
N ALA A 120 -5.05 4.30 10.75
CA ALA A 120 -5.60 3.05 11.28
C ALA A 120 -4.56 1.92 11.24
N VAL A 121 -3.87 1.74 10.12
CA VAL A 121 -2.84 0.70 9.99
C VAL A 121 -1.65 0.99 10.91
N ASN A 122 -1.25 2.26 11.09
CA ASN A 122 -0.20 2.62 12.06
C ASN A 122 -0.60 2.37 13.52
N LYS A 123 -1.84 2.03 13.85
CA LYS A 123 -2.24 1.61 15.21
C LYS A 123 -1.99 0.11 15.45
N ILE A 124 -1.79 -0.69 14.41
CA ILE A 124 -1.61 -2.15 14.49
C ILE A 124 -0.19 -2.50 14.94
N ASP A 125 -0.08 -3.14 16.11
CA ASP A 125 1.23 -3.47 16.70
C ASP A 125 2.06 -4.43 15.86
N ALA A 126 1.41 -5.40 15.19
CA ALA A 126 2.10 -6.32 14.29
C ALA A 126 2.76 -5.58 13.11
N TYR A 127 2.09 -4.57 12.54
CA TYR A 127 2.64 -3.77 11.45
C TYR A 127 3.76 -2.84 11.93
N LYS A 128 3.60 -2.19 13.10
CA LYS A 128 4.65 -1.31 13.66
C LYS A 128 6.00 -2.01 13.78
N GLN A 129 5.99 -3.30 14.12
CA GLN A 129 7.20 -4.12 14.26
C GLN A 129 7.91 -4.38 12.93
N THR A 130 7.22 -4.28 11.79
CA THR A 130 7.80 -4.54 10.46
C THR A 130 8.29 -3.27 9.75
N LYS A 131 8.00 -2.09 10.30
CA LYS A 131 8.42 -0.82 9.70
C LYS A 131 9.94 -0.70 9.71
N LYS A 132 10.47 -0.09 8.65
CA LYS A 132 11.90 0.26 8.62
C LYS A 132 12.19 1.30 9.70
N ALA A 133 13.20 1.04 10.53
CA ALA A 133 13.54 1.91 11.65
C ALA A 133 14.06 3.29 11.21
N ASP A 134 14.81 3.36 10.11
CA ASP A 134 15.33 4.62 9.56
C ASP A 134 14.73 4.94 8.17
N PRO A 135 13.88 5.97 8.05
CA PRO A 135 13.37 6.46 6.77
C PRO A 135 14.46 6.84 5.76
N LYS A 136 15.66 7.23 6.22
CA LYS A 136 16.78 7.60 5.33
C LYS A 136 17.30 6.41 4.52
N GLU A 137 17.17 5.20 5.03
CA GLU A 137 17.52 3.99 4.27
C GLU A 137 16.62 3.83 3.04
N ILE A 138 15.32 4.11 3.18
CA ILE A 138 14.36 4.05 2.08
C ILE A 138 14.69 5.13 1.03
N VAL A 139 14.99 6.35 1.48
CA VAL A 139 15.40 7.43 0.58
C VAL A 139 16.68 7.08 -0.17
N THR A 140 17.68 6.55 0.54
CA THR A 140 18.95 6.14 -0.07
C THR A 140 18.73 5.02 -1.08
N LEU A 141 17.96 3.99 -0.72
CA LEU A 141 17.63 2.87 -1.61
C LEU A 141 16.98 3.35 -2.91
N TYR A 142 15.93 4.16 -2.82
CA TYR A 142 15.25 4.66 -4.02
C TYR A 142 16.10 5.64 -4.83
N LYS A 143 16.93 6.48 -4.19
CA LYS A 143 17.92 7.27 -4.92
C LYS A 143 18.88 6.37 -5.70
N MET A 144 19.40 5.30 -5.12
CA MET A 144 20.28 4.38 -5.86
C MET A 144 19.56 3.72 -7.03
N MET A 145 18.32 3.26 -6.85
CA MET A 145 17.58 2.57 -7.91
C MET A 145 17.12 3.48 -9.04
N PHE A 146 16.78 4.74 -8.75
CA PHE A 146 16.19 5.66 -9.73
C PHE A 146 17.11 6.81 -10.17
N SER A 147 18.19 7.11 -9.44
CA SER A 147 19.19 8.12 -9.85
C SER A 147 20.35 7.53 -10.65
N ALA A 148 20.59 6.21 -10.58
CA ALA A 148 21.66 5.54 -11.33
C ALA A 148 21.36 5.35 -12.84
N LYS A 149 20.28 5.96 -13.36
CA LYS A 149 19.86 5.87 -14.77
C LYS A 149 19.96 7.19 -15.54
N GLN A 150 20.75 8.16 -15.05
CA GLN A 150 21.15 9.33 -15.84
C GLN A 150 22.48 9.11 -16.54
#